data_AF-A0A965V619-F1
#
_entry.id   AF-A0A965V619-F1
#
_cell.length_a   1.000
_cell.length_b   1.000
_cell.length_c   1.000
_cell.angle_alpha   90.00
_cell.angle_beta   90.00
_cell.angle_gamma   90.00
#
_symmetry.space_group_name_H-M   'P 1'
#
loop_
_entity.id
_entity.type
_entity.pdbx_description
1 polymer ?
#
loop_
_entity_poly.entity_id
_entity_poly.type
_entity_poly.pdbx_seq_one_letter_code
_entity_poly.pdbx_strand_id
1 'polypeptide(L)'
;MEPAAAAMQPLVGRRIVVTRPAAQAARLIDQLRAGGARPIACPAIATVEPTSWEPLDAALNALGRYRWVLYTSANAVESVASR
;
A
#
# COMPACT_ATOMS: atom_id res chain seq x y z
N MET A 1 33.09 -15.35 -3.50
CA MET A 1 32.35 -14.60 -4.53
C MET A 1 31.49 -15.61 -5.25
N GLU A 2 30.27 -15.81 -4.75
CA GLU A 2 29.27 -16.71 -5.35
C GLU A 2 28.89 -16.17 -6.73
N PRO A 3 28.79 -17.00 -7.78
CA PRO A 3 28.38 -16.54 -9.09
C PRO A 3 26.93 -16.05 -8.99
N ALA A 4 26.69 -14.82 -9.46
CA ALA A 4 25.33 -14.29 -9.61
C ALA A 4 24.56 -15.27 -10.50
N ALA A 5 23.64 -16.04 -9.91
CA ALA A 5 22.71 -16.86 -10.66
C ALA A 5 22.13 -15.99 -11.77
N ALA A 6 22.32 -16.41 -13.03
CA ALA A 6 21.77 -15.72 -14.19
C ALA A 6 20.32 -15.32 -13.86
N ALA A 7 20.02 -14.02 -13.90
CA ALA A 7 18.81 -13.46 -13.31
C ALA A 7 17.58 -14.13 -13.93
N MET A 8 17.08 -15.18 -13.27
CA MET A 8 15.88 -15.86 -13.70
C MET A 8 14.77 -14.82 -13.64
N GLN A 9 14.10 -14.62 -14.76
CA GLN A 9 12.90 -13.81 -14.87
C GLN A 9 11.71 -14.75 -14.73
N PRO A 10 11.26 -15.08 -13.49
CA PRO A 10 10.28 -16.15 -13.27
C PRO A 10 8.90 -15.86 -13.85
N LEU A 11 8.65 -14.62 -14.28
CA LEU A 11 7.36 -14.15 -14.77
C LEU A 11 7.32 -13.92 -16.28
N VAL A 12 8.34 -14.36 -17.04
CA VAL A 12 8.35 -14.26 -18.51
C VAL A 12 7.05 -14.81 -19.11
N GLY A 13 6.46 -14.04 -20.02
CA GLY A 13 5.22 -14.38 -20.71
C GLY A 13 3.95 -14.16 -19.88
N ARG A 14 4.04 -13.81 -18.59
CA ARG A 14 2.86 -13.54 -17.76
C ARG A 14 2.37 -12.12 -17.95
N ARG A 15 1.05 -11.97 -18.12
CA ARG A 15 0.33 -10.69 -18.03
C ARG A 15 -0.36 -10.63 -16.69
N ILE A 16 -0.11 -9.59 -15.90
CA ILE A 16 -0.57 -9.50 -14.50
C ILE A 16 -1.34 -8.20 -14.32
N VAL A 17 -2.59 -8.28 -13.87
CA VAL A 17 -3.37 -7.09 -13.53
C VAL A 17 -3.02 -6.65 -12.11
N VAL A 18 -2.68 -5.38 -11.95
CA VAL A 18 -2.34 -4.78 -10.66
C VAL A 18 -3.49 -3.88 -10.21
N THR A 19 -4.19 -4.29 -9.16
CA THR A 19 -5.39 -3.60 -8.63
C THR A 19 -5.13 -2.60 -7.51
N ARG A 20 -3.85 -2.45 -7.12
CA ARG A 20 -3.45 -1.53 -6.04
C ARG A 20 -3.79 -0.08 -6.38
N PRO A 21 -3.99 0.79 -5.36
CA PRO A 21 -4.12 2.24 -5.57
C PRO A 21 -2.95 2.78 -6.40
N ALA A 22 -3.24 3.71 -7.32
CA ALA A 22 -2.27 4.18 -8.32
C ALA A 22 -0.96 4.68 -7.68
N ALA A 23 -1.06 5.48 -6.62
CA ALA A 23 0.08 6.03 -5.88
C ALA A 23 0.97 4.95 -5.22
N GLN A 24 0.44 3.75 -4.97
CA GLN A 24 1.15 2.66 -4.29
C GLN A 24 1.53 1.50 -5.23
N ALA A 25 1.12 1.57 -6.51
CA ALA A 25 1.29 0.47 -7.46
C ALA A 25 2.68 0.44 -8.12
N ALA A 26 3.37 1.58 -8.20
CA ALA A 26 4.61 1.74 -8.98
C ALA A 26 5.68 0.71 -8.59
N ARG A 27 5.99 0.60 -7.29
CA ARG A 27 7.00 -0.35 -6.80
C ARG A 27 6.66 -1.80 -7.19
N LEU A 28 5.41 -2.22 -7.07
CA LEU A 28 4.99 -3.57 -7.43
C LEU A 28 5.11 -3.78 -8.95
N ILE A 29 4.67 -2.80 -9.75
CA ILE A 29 4.78 -2.84 -11.21
C ILE A 29 6.25 -3.01 -11.64
N ASP A 30 7.17 -2.27 -11.02
CA ASP A 30 8.59 -2.35 -11.37
C ASP A 30 9.21 -3.69 -10.98
N GLN A 31 8.82 -4.26 -9.82
CA GLN A 31 9.22 -5.61 -9.44
C GLN A 31 8.69 -6.67 -10.41
N LEU A 32 7.44 -6.54 -10.87
CA LEU A 32 6.86 -7.45 -11.86
C LEU A 32 7.57 -7.35 -13.21
N ARG A 33 7.92 -6.13 -13.65
CA ARG A 33 8.72 -5.90 -14.87
C ARG A 33 10.10 -6.51 -14.76
N ALA A 34 10.79 -6.31 -13.62
CA ALA A 34 12.10 -6.90 -13.36
C ALA A 34 12.05 -8.44 -13.42
N GLY A 35 10.95 -9.04 -12.95
CA GLY A 35 10.69 -10.47 -13.07
C GLY A 35 10.30 -10.97 -14.47
N GLY A 36 10.23 -10.09 -15.49
CA GLY A 36 9.88 -10.45 -16.88
C GLY A 36 8.38 -10.43 -17.20
N ALA A 37 7.53 -9.98 -16.27
CA ALA A 37 6.09 -9.89 -16.50
C ALA A 37 5.71 -8.67 -17.34
N ARG A 38 4.48 -8.71 -17.87
CA ARG A 38 3.77 -7.56 -18.46
C ARG A 38 2.66 -7.10 -17.51
N PRO A 39 2.95 -6.22 -16.54
CA PRO A 39 1.91 -5.70 -15.65
C PRO A 39 0.96 -4.75 -16.36
N ILE A 40 -0.31 -4.77 -15.97
CA ILE A 40 -1.38 -3.89 -16.42
C ILE A 40 -1.91 -3.16 -15.18
N ALA A 41 -1.71 -1.85 -15.10
CA ALA A 41 -2.26 -1.04 -14.02
C ALA A 41 -3.79 -0.95 -14.18
N CYS A 42 -4.53 -1.37 -13.15
CA CYS A 42 -5.98 -1.28 -13.10
C CYS A 42 -6.41 -0.96 -11.66
N PRO A 43 -6.17 0.26 -11.15
CA PRO A 43 -6.49 0.61 -9.77
C PRO A 43 -7.98 0.39 -9.50
N ALA A 44 -8.31 -0.45 -8.52
CA ALA A 44 -9.69 -0.82 -8.21
C ALA A 44 -10.18 -0.24 -6.87
N ILE A 45 -9.27 0.38 -6.10
CA ILE A 45 -9.54 0.92 -4.76
C ILE A 45 -8.84 2.27 -4.64
N ALA A 46 -9.52 3.23 -4.01
CA ALA A 46 -8.96 4.49 -3.56
C ALA A 46 -9.20 4.65 -2.06
N THR A 47 -8.23 5.21 -1.35
CA THR A 47 -8.43 5.72 0.01
C THR A 47 -8.75 7.19 -0.10
N VAL A 48 -9.88 7.59 0.49
CA VAL A 48 -10.35 8.97 0.50
C VAL A 48 -10.63 9.38 1.92
N GLU A 49 -10.68 10.68 2.14
CA GLU A 49 -11.11 11.29 3.39
C GLU A 49 -12.52 10.77 3.78
N PRO A 50 -12.78 10.50 5.07
CA PRO A 50 -14.11 10.16 5.53
C PRO A 50 -15.03 11.38 5.40
N THR A 51 -16.35 11.13 5.40
CA THR A 51 -17.36 12.20 5.35
C THR A 51 -17.31 13.11 6.58
N SER A 52 -16.83 12.61 7.71
CA SER A 52 -16.56 13.40 8.91
C SER A 52 -15.40 12.82 9.69
N TRP A 53 -14.64 13.74 10.27
CA TRP A 53 -13.47 13.51 11.09
C TRP A 53 -13.76 13.60 12.59
N GLU A 54 -14.92 14.13 12.97
CA GLU A 54 -15.35 14.37 14.34
C GLU A 54 -15.26 13.13 15.24
N PRO A 55 -15.67 11.91 14.82
CA PRO A 55 -15.58 10.73 15.69
C PRO A 55 -14.14 10.38 16.06
N LEU A 56 -13.20 10.56 15.12
CA LEU A 56 -11.79 10.33 15.36
C LEU A 56 -11.23 11.41 16.29
N ASP A 57 -11.58 12.69 16.08
CA ASP A 57 -11.11 13.79 16.92
C ASP A 57 -11.60 13.67 18.36
N ALA A 58 -12.86 13.28 18.55
CA ALA A 58 -13.41 12.99 19.88
C ALA A 58 -12.64 11.84 20.57
N ALA A 59 -12.32 10.77 19.84
CA ALA A 59 -11.53 9.66 20.37
C ALA A 59 -10.08 10.07 20.71
N LEU A 60 -9.46 10.89 19.86
CA LEU A 60 -8.11 11.42 20.07
C LEU A 60 -8.04 12.33 21.30
N ASN A 61 -9.01 13.22 21.47
CA ASN A 61 -9.13 14.07 22.67
C ASN A 61 -9.35 13.27 23.96
N ALA A 62 -9.90 12.07 23.85
CA ALA A 62 -10.15 11.15 24.95
C ALA A 62 -9.07 10.06 25.11
N LEU A 63 -7.89 10.19 24.45
CA LEU A 63 -6.86 9.14 24.39
C LEU A 63 -6.47 8.56 25.76
N GLY A 64 -6.41 9.40 26.79
CA GLY A 64 -6.07 8.98 28.15
C GLY A 64 -7.04 7.96 28.77
N ARG A 65 -8.22 7.74 28.19
CA ARG A 65 -9.19 6.71 28.62
C ARG A 65 -8.87 5.33 28.06
N TYR A 66 -8.03 5.24 27.03
CA TYR A 66 -7.68 3.99 26.37
C TYR A 66 -6.31 3.50 26.84
N ARG A 67 -6.20 2.18 27.05
CA ARG A 67 -4.91 1.56 27.40
C ARG A 67 -4.02 1.34 26.17
N TRP A 68 -4.62 1.22 24.98
CA TRP A 68 -3.94 0.90 23.72
C TRP A 68 -4.54 1.71 22.57
N VAL A 69 -3.70 2.00 21.58
CA VAL A 69 -4.09 2.50 20.27
C VAL A 69 -3.55 1.52 19.24
N LEU A 70 -4.37 1.14 18.26
CA LEU A 70 -3.98 0.23 17.18
C LEU A 70 -4.22 0.89 15.84
N TYR A 71 -3.22 0.82 14.96
CA TYR A 71 -3.33 1.21 13.56
C TYR A 71 -3.22 -0.03 12.69
N THR A 72 -4.19 -0.23 11.79
CA THR A 72 -4.27 -1.42 10.94
C THR A 72 -3.68 -1.21 9.55
N SER A 73 -3.28 0.02 9.22
CA SER A 73 -2.68 0.35 7.92
C SER A 73 -1.78 1.58 8.03
N ALA A 74 -0.82 1.71 7.10
CA ALA A 74 -0.01 2.91 6.96
C ALA A 74 -0.88 4.16 6.68
N ASN A 75 -1.92 4.01 5.86
CA ASN A 75 -2.86 5.10 5.57
C ASN A 75 -3.51 5.65 6.86
N ALA A 76 -3.89 4.77 7.80
CA ALA A 76 -4.47 5.22 9.08
C ALA A 76 -3.46 5.98 9.95
N VAL A 77 -2.19 5.58 9.92
CA VAL A 77 -1.11 6.31 10.62
C VAL A 77 -0.92 7.69 10.00
N GLU A 78 -0.82 7.78 8.67
CA GLU A 78 -0.64 9.04 7.94
C GLU A 78 -1.81 10.01 8.19
N SER A 79 -3.05 9.52 8.13
CA SER A 79 -4.24 10.34 8.40
C SER A 79 -4.27 10.88 9.84
N VAL A 80 -3.84 10.10 10.83
CA VAL A 80 -3.80 10.56 12.23
C VAL A 80 -2.61 11.47 12.50
N ALA A 81 -1.44 11.20 11.90
CA ALA A 81 -0.25 12.03 12.06
C ALA A 81 -0.41 13.44 11.44
N SER A 82 -1.35 13.61 10.52
CA SER A 82 -1.66 14.88 9.86
C SER A 82 -2.71 15.72 10.61
N ARG A 83 -3.09 15.31 11.83
CA ARG A 83 -4.12 15.95 12.65
C ARG A 83 -3.55 16.63 13.89
#